data_AF-A0A7C3MJ60-F1
#
_entry.id   AF-A0A7C3MJ60-F1
#
_cell.length_a   1.000
_cell.length_b   1.000
_cell.length_c   1.000
_cell.angle_alpha   90.00
_cell.angle_beta   90.00
_cell.angle_gamma   90.00
#
_symmetry.space_group_name_H-M   'P 1'
#
loop_
_entity.id
_entity.type
_entity.pdbx_description
1 polymer ?
#
loop_
_entity_poly.entity_id
_entity_poly.type
_entity_poly.pdbx_seq_one_letter_code
_entity_poly.pdbx_strand_id
1 'polypeptide(L)'
;MSNLIIILLLGIIIALIFSFQNQTEVVIYFVYWSFTTKISTVLFITFAIGVLLAFISILPVLFKYKREISKLNRKIKDYEKQFKINKEQEISPGN
;
A
#
# COMPACT_ATOMS: atom_id res chain seq x y z
N MET A 1 -3.70 12.50 -17.45
CA MET A 1 -4.74 11.48 -17.71
C MET A 1 -4.44 10.63 -18.95
N SER A 2 -4.17 11.21 -20.13
CA SER A 2 -3.84 10.46 -21.36
C SER A 2 -2.68 9.45 -21.19
N ASN A 3 -1.60 9.87 -20.53
CA ASN A 3 -0.41 9.02 -20.35
C ASN A 3 -0.68 7.77 -19.49
N LEU A 4 -1.61 7.82 -18.53
CA LEU A 4 -1.96 6.66 -17.71
C LEU A 4 -2.68 5.58 -18.53
N ILE A 5 -3.55 6.01 -19.46
CA ILE A 5 -4.27 5.10 -20.36
C ILE A 5 -3.28 4.39 -21.28
N ILE A 6 -2.30 5.12 -21.81
CA ILE A 6 -1.25 4.56 -22.68
C ILE A 6 -0.41 3.54 -21.91
N ILE A 7 0.00 3.85 -20.67
CA ILE A 7 0.77 2.94 -19.82
C ILE A 7 -0.04 1.67 -19.50
N LEU A 8 -1.33 1.83 -19.18
CA LEU A 8 -2.21 0.69 -18.90
C LEU A 8 -2.38 -0.20 -20.12
N LEU A 9 -2.63 0.39 -21.29
CA LEU A 9 -2.76 -0.34 -22.55
C LEU A 9 -1.49 -1.14 -22.87
N LEU A 10 -0.32 -0.50 -22.72
CA LEU A 10 0.96 -1.16 -22.93
C LEU A 10 1.14 -2.34 -21.96
N GLY A 11 0.78 -2.15 -20.68
CA GLY A 11 0.81 -3.22 -19.68
C GLY A 11 -0.09 -4.41 -20.04
N ILE A 12 -1.29 -4.15 -20.55
CA ILE A 12 -2.22 -5.20 -21.00
C ILE A 12 -1.63 -5.96 -22.20
N ILE A 13 -1.07 -5.25 -23.18
CA ILE A 13 -0.44 -5.88 -24.35
C ILE A 13 0.71 -6.78 -23.92
N ILE A 14 1.58 -6.31 -23.02
CA ILE A 14 2.69 -7.10 -22.48
C ILE A 14 2.16 -8.35 -21.75
N ALA A 15 1.12 -8.22 -20.92
CA ALA A 15 0.53 -9.35 -20.21
C ALA A 15 -0.09 -10.39 -21.16
N LEU A 16 -0.72 -9.95 -22.25
CA LEU A 16 -1.26 -10.83 -23.28
C LEU A 16 -0.14 -11.58 -24.00
N ILE A 17 0.91 -10.87 -24.47
CA ILE A 17 2.07 -11.49 -25.12
C ILE A 17 2.71 -12.52 -24.19
N PHE A 18 2.89 -12.17 -22.91
CA PHE A 18 3.40 -13.06 -21.89
C PHE A 18 2.54 -14.33 -21.74
N SER A 19 1.22 -14.19 -21.71
CA SER A 19 0.29 -15.33 -21.63
C SER A 19 0.37 -16.24 -22.85
N PHE A 20 0.42 -15.66 -24.06
CA PHE A 20 0.48 -16.42 -25.31
C PHE A 20 1.80 -17.14 -25.55
N GLN A 21 2.94 -16.54 -25.18
CA GLN A 21 4.25 -17.18 -25.35
C GLN A 21 4.52 -18.28 -24.31
N ASN A 22 3.91 -18.21 -23.13
CA ASN A 22 4.16 -19.13 -22.02
C ASN A 22 3.01 -20.13 -21.81
N GLN A 23 2.42 -20.63 -22.89
CA GLN A 23 1.32 -21.61 -22.83
C GLN A 23 1.78 -23.06 -22.59
N THR A 24 3.09 -23.31 -22.56
CA THR A 24 3.65 -24.64 -22.28
C THR A 24 3.18 -25.14 -20.92
N GLU A 25 2.74 -26.39 -20.90
CA GLU A 25 2.32 -27.07 -19.68
C GLU A 25 3.55 -27.53 -18.89
N VAL A 26 3.47 -27.36 -17.57
CA VAL A 26 4.45 -27.81 -16.58
C VAL A 26 3.74 -28.51 -15.44
N VAL A 27 4.42 -29.49 -14.86
CA VAL A 27 3.98 -30.14 -13.63
C VAL A 27 4.64 -29.46 -12.45
N ILE A 28 3.85 -28.93 -11.53
CA ILE A 28 4.34 -28.42 -10.26
C ILE A 28 4.24 -29.52 -9.22
N TYR A 29 5.33 -29.75 -8.51
CA TYR A 29 5.38 -30.57 -7.32
C TYR A 29 5.46 -29.65 -6.09
N PHE A 30 4.48 -29.73 -5.21
CA PHE A 30 4.40 -28.94 -3.99
C PHE A 30 4.10 -29.83 -2.79
N VAL A 31 5.14 -30.10 -1.99
CA VAL A 31 5.10 -30.97 -0.81
C VAL A 31 4.55 -32.37 -1.14
N TYR A 32 3.25 -32.60 -0.99
CA TYR A 32 2.57 -33.86 -1.28
C TYR A 32 1.63 -33.80 -2.49
N TRP A 33 1.48 -32.63 -3.12
CA TRP A 33 0.57 -32.43 -4.24
C TRP A 33 1.34 -32.18 -5.53
N SER A 34 0.80 -32.69 -6.63
CA SER A 34 1.27 -32.34 -7.96
C SER A 34 0.12 -32.01 -8.87
N PHE A 35 0.28 -30.99 -9.70
CA PHE A 35 -0.72 -30.62 -10.69
C PHE A 35 -0.06 -30.06 -11.95
N THR A 36 -0.70 -30.29 -13.09
CA THR A 36 -0.28 -29.76 -14.39
C THR A 36 -0.95 -28.41 -14.62
N THR A 37 -0.18 -27.41 -15.03
CA THR A 37 -0.70 -26.08 -15.35
C THR A 37 0.20 -25.39 -16.39
N LYS A 38 -0.23 -24.23 -16.89
CA LYS A 38 0.60 -23.44 -17.81
C LYS A 38 1.61 -22.60 -17.04
N ILE A 39 2.82 -22.46 -17.59
CA ILE A 39 3.89 -21.62 -17.01
C ILE A 39 3.41 -20.20 -16.75
N SER A 40 2.64 -19.63 -17.68
CA SER A 40 2.05 -18.29 -17.54
C SER A 40 1.19 -18.14 -16.28
N THR A 41 0.38 -19.15 -15.94
CA THR A 41 -0.47 -19.15 -14.75
C THR A 41 0.36 -19.14 -13.47
N VAL A 42 1.42 -19.96 -13.42
CA VAL A 42 2.33 -20.06 -12.27
C VAL A 42 3.01 -18.73 -12.00
N LEU A 43 3.59 -18.13 -13.03
CA LEU A 43 4.28 -16.86 -12.94
C LEU A 43 3.33 -15.73 -12.56
N PHE A 44 2.13 -15.70 -13.15
CA PHE A 44 1.11 -14.70 -12.81
C PHE A 44 0.70 -14.78 -11.34
N ILE A 45 0.41 -15.98 -10.83
CA ILE A 45 0.03 -16.19 -9.42
C ILE A 45 1.19 -15.83 -8.50
N THR A 46 2.41 -16.25 -8.81
CA THR A 46 3.61 -15.94 -8.01
C THR A 46 3.83 -14.44 -7.92
N PHE A 47 3.74 -13.74 -9.05
CA PHE A 47 3.84 -12.29 -9.10
C PHE A 47 2.74 -11.60 -8.30
N ALA A 48 1.48 -12.03 -8.47
CA ALA A 48 0.33 -11.49 -7.75
C ALA A 48 0.48 -11.66 -6.24
N ILE A 49 0.93 -12.83 -5.77
CA ILE A 49 1.24 -13.08 -4.36
C ILE A 49 2.35 -12.14 -3.89
N GLY A 50 3.44 -11.98 -4.65
CA GLY A 50 4.51 -11.05 -4.31
C GLY A 50 4.03 -9.60 -4.15
N VAL A 51 3.21 -9.11 -5.08
CA VAL A 51 2.59 -7.78 -5.01
C VAL A 51 1.69 -7.67 -3.79
N LEU A 52 0.86 -8.67 -3.53
CA LEU A 52 -0.04 -8.69 -2.36
C LEU A 52 0.76 -8.65 -1.05
N LEU A 53 1.82 -9.44 -0.95
CA LEU A 53 2.71 -9.44 0.21
C LEU A 53 3.41 -8.08 0.40
N ALA A 54 3.82 -7.42 -0.68
CA ALA A 54 4.37 -6.07 -0.62
C ALA A 54 3.34 -5.06 -0.08
N PHE A 55 2.09 -5.11 -0.54
CA PHE A 55 1.02 -4.28 0.01
C PHE A 55 0.77 -4.55 1.49
N ILE A 56 0.66 -5.83 1.89
CA ILE A 56 0.49 -6.25 3.28
C ILE A 56 1.65 -5.75 4.15
N SER A 57 2.87 -5.75 3.63
CA SER A 57 4.05 -5.25 4.35
C SER A 57 3.99 -3.74 4.65
N ILE A 58 3.24 -2.97 3.86
CA ILE A 58 3.07 -1.51 4.04
C ILE A 58 2.00 -1.18 5.10
N LEU A 59 0.99 -2.04 5.28
CA LEU A 59 -0.08 -1.84 6.28
C LEU A 59 0.43 -1.45 7.68
N PRO A 60 1.36 -2.19 8.32
CA PRO A 60 1.81 -1.85 9.68
C PRO A 60 2.45 -0.47 9.76
N VAL A 61 3.13 -0.04 8.70
CA VAL A 61 3.74 1.30 8.61
C VAL A 61 2.65 2.37 8.57
N LEU A 62 1.61 2.18 7.76
CA LEU A 62 0.47 3.10 7.68
C LEU A 62 -0.26 3.23 9.03
N PHE A 63 -0.44 2.13 9.75
CA PHE A 63 -1.03 2.16 11.10
C PHE A 63 -0.17 2.95 12.09
N LYS A 64 1.16 2.76 12.07
CA LYS A 64 2.10 3.53 12.90
C LYS A 64 1.99 5.02 12.61
N TYR A 65 2.05 5.41 11.34
CA TYR A 65 1.94 6.82 10.93
C TYR A 65 0.60 7.44 11.31
N LYS A 66 -0.53 6.74 11.09
CA LYS A 66 -1.85 7.23 11.52
C LYS A 66 -1.90 7.51 13.02
N ARG A 67 -1.34 6.61 13.84
CA ARG A 67 -1.28 6.79 15.29
C ARG A 67 -0.38 7.95 15.70
N GLU A 68 0.75 8.12 15.04
CA GLU A 68 1.67 9.23 15.30
C GLU A 68 1.07 10.59 14.94
N ILE A 69 0.45 10.70 13.77
CA ILE A 69 -0.27 11.89 13.33
C ILE A 69 -1.37 12.26 14.34
N SER A 70 -2.14 11.27 14.82
CA SER A 70 -3.17 11.53 15.84
C SER A 70 -2.58 12.06 17.15
N LYS A 71 -1.44 11.52 17.59
CA LYS A 71 -0.74 12.01 18.79
C LYS A 71 -0.23 13.43 18.59
N LEU A 72 0.36 13.74 17.44
CA LEU A 72 0.89 15.07 17.14
C LEU A 72 -0.23 16.12 17.10
N ASN A 73 -1.35 15.80 16.45
CA ASN A 73 -2.52 16.69 16.41
C ASN A 73 -3.10 16.98 17.80
N ARG A 74 -3.10 16.00 18.71
CA ARG A 74 -3.51 16.23 20.12
C ARG A 74 -2.58 17.21 20.82
N LYS A 75 -1.26 17.04 20.67
CA LYS A 75 -0.28 17.95 21.26
C LYS A 75 -0.41 19.38 20.72
N ILE A 76 -0.65 19.55 19.42
CA ILE A 76 -0.89 20.86 18.81
C ILE A 76 -2.10 21.53 19.47
N LYS A 77 -3.22 20.80 19.60
CA LYS A 77 -4.44 21.31 20.22
C LYS A 77 -4.24 21.69 21.70
N ASP A 78 -3.46 20.91 22.44
CA ASP A 78 -3.14 21.21 23.84
C ASP A 78 -2.27 22.47 23.96
N TYR A 79 -1.26 22.63 23.10
CA TYR A 79 -0.43 23.83 23.07
C TYR A 79 -1.23 25.08 22.67
N GLU A 80 -2.10 24.99 21.66
CA GLU A 80 -3.00 26.09 21.29
C GLU A 80 -3.91 26.51 22.45
N LYS A 81 -4.41 25.54 23.23
CA LYS A 81 -5.23 25.82 24.41
C LYS A 81 -4.43 26.53 25.50
N GLN A 82 -3.21 26.08 25.80
CA GLN A 82 -2.32 26.72 26.78
C GLN A 82 -1.95 28.15 26.35
N PHE A 83 -1.67 28.35 25.07
CA PHE A 83 -1.34 29.67 24.53
C PHE A 83 -2.49 30.67 24.67
N LYS A 84 -3.74 30.22 24.46
CA LYS A 84 -4.94 31.05 24.68
C LYS A 84 -5.15 31.42 26.15
N ILE A 85 -4.98 30.45 27.05
CA ILE A 85 -5.11 30.67 28.50
C ILE A 85 -4.06 31.67 28.99
N ASN A 86 -2.80 31.51 28.60
CA ASN A 86 -1.73 32.43 29.00
C ASN A 86 -1.98 33.86 28.47
N LYS A 87 -2.50 33.98 27.23
CA LYS A 87 -2.87 35.28 26.65
C LYS A 87 -4.04 35.94 27.38
N GLU A 88 -5.05 35.18 27.81
CA GLU A 88 -6.17 35.69 28.61
C GLU A 88 -5.71 36.12 30.02
N GLN A 89 -4.73 35.43 30.60
CA GLN A 89 -4.14 35.79 31.90
C GLN A 89 -3.24 37.04 31.83
N GLU A 90 -2.56 37.30 30.72
CA GLU A 90 -1.78 38.55 30.52
C GLU A 90 -2.68 39.79 30.30
N ILE A 91 -3.91 39.63 29.81
CA ILE A 91 -4.83 40.75 29.49
C ILE A 91 -5.68 41.17 30.70
N SER A 92 -5.75 40.36 31.76
CA SER A 92 -6.42 40.73 33.02
C SER A 92 -5.39 40.98 34.12
N PRO A 93 -4.70 42.14 34.17
CA PRO A 93 -3.96 42.51 35.36
C PRO A 93 -4.98 42.68 36.49
N GLY A 94 -4.61 42.20 37.68
CA GLY A 94 -5.49 42.17 38.86
C GLY A 94 -6.13 43.53 39.16
N ASN A 95 -7.37 43.44 39.67
CA ASN A 95 -8.01 44.50 40.44
C ASN A 95 -7.15 44.90 41.66
#